data_AF-D0LHV7-F1
#
_entry.id   AF-D0LHV7-F1
#
_cell.length_a   1.000
_cell.length_b   1.000
_cell.length_c   1.000
_cell.angle_alpha   90.00
_cell.angle_beta   90.00
_cell.angle_gamma   90.00
#
_symmetry.space_group_name_H-M   'P 1'
#
loop_
_entity.id
_entity.type
_entity.pdbx_description
1 polymer ?
#
loop_
_entity_poly.entity_id
_entity_poly.type
_entity_poly.pdbx_seq_one_letter_code
_entity_poly.pdbx_strand_id
1 'polypeptide(L)'
;MDFSGWFADAFDVKIKSHYDDDITETYRKGGIGGLYSKRVCAEPFPAWNGALIQIGWFHELEHCDYEGVSLERARAESAAPDDERIAAYLDAGHLYIAATGFVEDWFADDEIMIGAPHLLTDGVYVWPADLPYYVRNYHVRLPKAFTIHVAKNGYEMPKDVDVTRLKLT
;
A
#
# COMPACT_ATOMS: atom_id res chain seq x y z
N MET A 1 -24.46 -9.03 -14.43
CA MET A 1 -25.01 -8.27 -13.30
C MET A 1 -24.10 -8.52 -12.11
N ASP A 2 -23.44 -7.48 -11.60
CA ASP A 2 -22.55 -7.56 -10.44
C ASP A 2 -23.40 -7.71 -9.17
N PHE A 3 -23.13 -8.74 -8.36
CA PHE A 3 -23.80 -9.00 -7.10
C PHE A 3 -23.78 -7.77 -6.18
N SER A 4 -22.65 -7.06 -6.19
CA SER A 4 -22.41 -5.88 -5.38
C SER A 4 -23.28 -4.70 -5.80
N GLY A 5 -23.60 -4.57 -7.10
CA GLY A 5 -24.52 -3.55 -7.63
C GLY A 5 -25.97 -3.81 -7.23
N TRP A 6 -26.44 -5.05 -7.38
CA TRP A 6 -27.79 -5.44 -6.91
C TRP A 6 -27.93 -5.26 -5.39
N PHE A 7 -26.91 -5.63 -4.61
CA PHE A 7 -26.95 -5.54 -3.15
C PHE A 7 -27.02 -4.09 -2.64
N ALA A 8 -26.26 -3.18 -3.24
CA ALA A 8 -26.25 -1.76 -2.87
C ALA A 8 -27.49 -0.97 -3.34
N ASP A 9 -28.24 -1.49 -4.31
CA ASP A 9 -29.52 -0.92 -4.76
C ASP A 9 -30.72 -1.53 -4.00
N ALA A 10 -30.65 -2.81 -3.63
CA ALA A 10 -31.70 -3.49 -2.87
C ALA A 10 -31.73 -3.09 -1.38
N PHE A 11 -30.61 -2.62 -0.85
CA PHE A 11 -30.45 -2.16 0.53
C PHE A 11 -29.80 -0.78 0.53
N ASP A 12 -30.21 0.13 1.43
CA ASP A 12 -29.62 1.47 1.59
C ASP A 12 -28.22 1.39 2.24
N VAL A 13 -27.30 0.74 1.53
CA VAL A 13 -25.94 0.45 1.98
C VAL A 13 -25.03 1.56 1.47
N LYS A 14 -24.33 2.19 2.41
CA LYS A 14 -23.23 3.10 2.07
C LYS A 14 -21.98 2.28 1.75
N ILE A 15 -21.40 2.55 0.59
CA ILE A 15 -20.12 1.99 0.20
C ILE A 15 -19.06 2.97 0.64
N LYS A 16 -18.20 2.53 1.54
CA LYS A 16 -17.07 3.31 2.00
C LYS A 16 -15.78 2.86 1.33
N SER A 17 -14.90 3.82 1.05
CA SER A 17 -13.55 3.54 0.58
C SER A 17 -12.72 2.89 1.69
N HIS A 18 -11.51 2.45 1.35
CA HIS A 18 -10.55 2.00 2.36
C HIS A 18 -10.20 3.08 3.40
N TYR A 19 -10.39 4.36 3.04
CA TYR A 19 -10.13 5.54 3.87
C TYR A 19 -11.41 6.11 4.50
N ASP A 20 -12.47 5.29 4.58
CA ASP A 20 -13.77 5.64 5.18
C ASP A 20 -14.57 6.76 4.46
N ASP A 21 -14.08 7.23 3.30
CA ASP A 21 -14.82 8.16 2.45
C ASP A 21 -16.09 7.51 1.88
N ASP A 22 -17.21 8.23 1.82
CA ASP A 22 -18.44 7.75 1.17
C ASP A 22 -18.27 7.78 -0.36
N ILE A 23 -18.13 6.60 -0.97
CA ILE A 23 -17.94 6.41 -2.41
C ILE A 23 -19.20 5.82 -3.08
N THR A 24 -20.33 5.83 -2.39
CA THR A 24 -21.58 5.20 -2.86
C THR A 24 -22.01 5.75 -4.21
N GLU A 25 -21.92 7.06 -4.43
CA GLU A 25 -22.33 7.68 -5.70
C GLU A 25 -21.36 7.35 -6.85
N THR A 26 -20.05 7.34 -6.58
CA THR A 26 -19.02 6.94 -7.55
C THR A 26 -19.21 5.48 -7.98
N TYR A 27 -19.47 4.61 -7.01
CA TYR A 27 -19.76 3.20 -7.27
C TYR A 27 -21.07 3.02 -8.07
N ARG A 28 -22.15 3.72 -7.71
CA ARG A 28 -23.43 3.65 -8.45
C ARG A 28 -23.28 4.11 -9.90
N LYS A 29 -22.45 5.12 -10.17
CA LYS A 29 -22.22 5.65 -11.53
C LYS A 29 -21.35 4.75 -12.39
N GLY A 30 -20.31 4.13 -11.82
CA GLY A 30 -19.27 3.44 -12.60
C GLY A 30 -19.00 1.98 -12.23
N GLY A 31 -19.73 1.41 -11.26
CA GLY A 31 -19.42 0.12 -10.65
C GLY A 31 -18.02 0.10 -10.03
N ILE A 32 -17.45 -1.10 -9.82
CA ILE A 32 -16.07 -1.24 -9.34
C ILE A 32 -15.06 -0.53 -10.25
N GLY A 33 -15.31 -0.49 -11.57
CA GLY A 33 -14.41 0.11 -12.55
C GLY A 33 -14.35 1.64 -12.46
N GLY A 34 -15.40 2.28 -11.95
CA GLY A 34 -15.45 3.72 -11.70
C GLY A 34 -14.62 4.17 -10.49
N LEU A 35 -14.17 3.22 -9.66
CA LEU A 35 -13.30 3.50 -8.51
C LEU A 35 -11.82 3.63 -8.90
N TYR A 36 -11.45 3.17 -10.09
CA TYR A 36 -10.07 3.17 -10.55
C TYR A 36 -9.87 4.23 -11.63
N SER A 37 -8.66 4.77 -11.72
CA SER A 37 -8.33 5.75 -12.75
C SER A 37 -8.48 5.15 -14.16
N LYS A 38 -8.72 6.00 -15.17
CA LYS A 38 -8.83 5.54 -16.56
C LYS A 38 -7.60 4.75 -17.02
N ARG A 39 -6.43 5.04 -16.46
CA ARG A 39 -5.19 4.29 -16.71
C ARG A 39 -5.32 2.84 -16.23
N VAL A 40 -5.70 2.63 -14.96
CA VAL A 40 -5.86 1.29 -14.36
C VAL A 40 -6.90 0.46 -15.14
N CYS A 41 -7.98 1.09 -15.61
CA CYS A 41 -9.01 0.40 -16.40
C CYS A 41 -8.61 0.11 -17.86
N ALA A 42 -7.65 0.85 -18.42
CA ALA A 42 -7.20 0.70 -19.81
C ALA A 42 -6.00 -0.24 -19.94
N GLU A 43 -5.27 -0.49 -18.85
CA GLU A 43 -4.20 -1.47 -18.83
C GLU A 43 -4.81 -2.89 -18.79
N PRO A 44 -4.34 -3.83 -19.64
CA PRO A 44 -4.80 -5.21 -19.57
C PRO A 44 -4.52 -5.77 -18.16
N PHE A 45 -5.48 -6.51 -17.61
CA PHE A 45 -5.36 -7.22 -16.33
C PHE A 45 -3.97 -7.89 -16.28
N PRO A 46 -3.09 -7.59 -15.30
CA PRO A 46 -1.67 -7.70 -15.56
C PRO A 46 -1.27 -9.15 -15.85
N ALA A 47 -0.68 -9.40 -17.01
CA ALA A 47 0.33 -10.44 -17.11
C ALA A 47 1.52 -9.90 -16.32
N TRP A 48 1.64 -10.26 -15.04
CA TRP A 48 2.73 -9.86 -14.15
C TRP A 48 4.06 -10.37 -14.73
N ASN A 49 4.62 -9.65 -15.69
CA ASN A 49 5.89 -9.95 -16.35
C ASN A 49 7.05 -9.47 -15.46
N GLY A 50 6.99 -9.83 -14.17
CA GLY A 50 7.89 -9.35 -13.13
C GLY A 50 7.68 -7.89 -12.70
N ALA A 51 6.60 -7.21 -13.09
CA ALA A 51 6.34 -5.84 -12.65
C ALA A 51 5.90 -5.77 -11.19
N LEU A 52 6.48 -4.86 -10.40
CA LEU A 52 6.20 -4.68 -8.98
C LEU A 52 5.09 -3.66 -8.70
N ILE A 53 4.25 -3.94 -7.71
CA ILE A 53 3.24 -3.01 -7.21
C ILE A 53 3.86 -2.13 -6.13
N GLN A 54 3.82 -0.82 -6.31
CA GLN A 54 4.31 0.13 -5.33
C GLN A 54 3.31 0.33 -4.17
N ILE A 55 3.82 0.35 -2.94
CA ILE A 55 3.10 0.76 -1.73
C ILE A 55 4.01 1.59 -0.81
N GLY A 56 3.45 2.55 -0.06
CA GLY A 56 4.20 3.37 0.89
C GLY A 56 4.88 4.61 0.30
N TRP A 57 4.62 4.93 -0.98
CA TRP A 57 4.99 6.20 -1.61
C TRP A 57 4.02 7.31 -1.18
N PHE A 58 4.14 7.80 0.05
CA PHE A 58 3.27 8.86 0.56
C PHE A 58 3.77 10.24 0.11
N HIS A 59 2.85 11.18 -0.12
CA HIS A 59 3.14 12.52 -0.66
C HIS A 59 4.18 13.32 0.12
N GLU A 60 4.23 13.11 1.43
CA GLU A 60 5.03 13.89 2.37
C GLU A 60 6.49 13.42 2.44
N LEU A 61 6.78 12.21 1.96
CA LEU A 61 8.11 11.61 2.07
C LEU A 61 8.99 11.99 0.87
N GLU A 62 10.32 11.98 1.04
CA GLU A 62 11.24 12.37 -0.03
C GLU A 62 11.13 11.50 -1.29
N HIS A 63 10.75 10.22 -1.12
CA HIS A 63 10.54 9.28 -2.20
C HIS A 63 9.11 9.31 -2.77
N CYS A 64 8.30 10.31 -2.43
CA CYS A 64 6.86 10.37 -2.67
C CYS A 64 6.38 10.06 -4.09
N ASP A 65 5.11 9.64 -4.15
CA ASP A 65 4.24 9.89 -5.30
C ASP A 65 3.38 11.14 -4.99
N TYR A 66 3.58 12.23 -5.75
CA TYR A 66 2.86 13.50 -5.57
C TYR A 66 1.36 13.43 -5.89
N GLU A 67 0.89 12.35 -6.51
CA GLU A 67 -0.52 12.07 -6.75
C GLU A 67 -1.02 10.89 -5.88
N GLY A 68 -0.18 10.42 -4.96
CA GLY A 68 -0.35 9.21 -4.15
C GLY A 68 -1.34 9.35 -3.00
N VAL A 69 -1.00 8.78 -1.83
CA VAL A 69 -1.82 8.86 -0.61
C VAL A 69 -1.09 9.73 0.40
N SER A 70 -1.81 10.56 1.15
CA SER A 70 -1.20 11.36 2.23
C SER A 70 -0.86 10.45 3.41
N LEU A 71 0.37 10.55 3.90
CA LEU A 71 0.86 9.87 5.09
C LEU A 71 0.01 10.24 6.31
N GLU A 72 -0.30 11.52 6.48
CA GLU A 72 -1.18 12.01 7.55
C GLU A 72 -2.57 11.37 7.46
N ARG A 73 -3.15 11.29 6.25
CA ARG A 73 -4.46 10.65 6.06
C ARG A 73 -4.43 9.14 6.29
N ALA A 74 -3.30 8.50 6.07
CA ALA A 74 -3.13 7.07 6.31
C ALA A 74 -2.85 6.75 7.79
N ARG A 75 -2.42 7.73 8.59
CA ARG A 75 -2.21 7.60 10.04
C ARG A 75 -3.51 7.22 10.75
N ALA A 76 -3.39 6.36 11.75
CA ALA A 76 -4.51 6.01 12.64
C ALA A 76 -4.16 6.33 14.10
N GLU A 77 -5.19 6.61 14.90
CA GLU A 77 -5.03 6.92 16.33
C GLU A 77 -4.64 5.69 17.18
N SER A 78 -4.83 4.48 16.66
CA SER A 78 -4.60 3.25 17.39
C SER A 78 -4.11 2.12 16.49
N ALA A 79 -3.38 1.18 17.08
CA ALA A 79 -2.86 0.01 16.37
C ALA A 79 -3.98 -0.89 15.84
N ALA A 80 -3.81 -1.43 14.63
CA ALA A 80 -4.58 -2.59 14.20
C ALA A 80 -3.99 -3.86 14.83
N PRO A 81 -4.78 -4.94 14.97
CA PRO A 81 -4.30 -6.21 15.56
C PRO A 81 -3.08 -6.82 14.85
N ASP A 82 -2.85 -6.41 13.61
CA ASP A 82 -1.86 -7.02 12.71
C ASP A 82 -0.66 -6.10 12.45
N ASP A 83 -0.64 -4.88 13.00
CA ASP A 83 0.36 -3.85 12.65
C ASP A 83 1.80 -4.36 12.85
N GLU A 84 2.12 -4.97 14.00
CA GLU A 84 3.47 -5.48 14.24
C GLU A 84 3.83 -6.64 13.31
N ARG A 85 2.87 -7.51 12.97
CA ARG A 85 3.13 -8.63 12.05
C ARG A 85 3.34 -8.12 10.63
N ILE A 86 2.61 -7.09 10.22
CA ILE A 86 2.77 -6.43 8.92
C ILE A 86 4.11 -5.70 8.88
N ALA A 87 4.48 -4.97 9.93
CA ALA A 87 5.76 -4.28 9.99
C ALA A 87 6.94 -5.27 9.98
N ALA A 88 6.86 -6.37 10.72
CA ALA A 88 7.87 -7.43 10.70
C ALA A 88 7.98 -8.10 9.31
N TYR A 89 6.85 -8.27 8.61
CA TYR A 89 6.86 -8.72 7.21
C TYR A 89 7.61 -7.74 6.33
N LEU A 90 7.30 -6.44 6.42
CA LEU A 90 7.92 -5.40 5.61
C LEU A 90 9.44 -5.29 5.87
N ASP A 91 9.88 -5.38 7.13
CA ASP A 91 11.31 -5.40 7.51
C ASP A 91 12.07 -6.60 6.92
N ALA A 92 11.40 -7.74 6.81
CA ALA A 92 11.99 -8.96 6.28
C ALA A 92 12.12 -8.97 4.75
N GLY A 93 11.68 -7.89 4.07
CA GLY A 93 11.68 -7.79 2.61
C GLY A 93 13.07 -7.95 1.98
N HIS A 94 13.09 -8.50 0.77
CA HIS A 94 14.33 -8.65 0.01
C HIS A 94 14.79 -7.30 -0.51
N LEU A 95 16.07 -6.99 -0.34
CA LEU A 95 16.66 -5.77 -0.89
C LEU A 95 16.55 -5.77 -2.42
N TYR A 96 15.80 -4.80 -2.96
CA TYR A 96 15.60 -4.61 -4.38
C TYR A 96 16.49 -3.49 -4.93
N ILE A 97 16.47 -2.32 -4.28
CA ILE A 97 17.34 -1.19 -4.63
C ILE A 97 18.03 -0.69 -3.36
N ALA A 98 19.36 -0.69 -3.38
CA ALA A 98 20.16 -0.03 -2.36
C ALA A 98 20.30 1.46 -2.72
N ALA A 99 19.95 2.32 -1.78
CA ALA A 99 20.03 3.77 -1.92
C ALA A 99 20.92 4.36 -0.82
N THR A 100 21.71 5.37 -1.16
CA THR A 100 22.45 6.17 -0.18
C THR A 100 21.58 7.33 0.28
N GLY A 101 21.77 7.79 1.51
CA GLY A 101 21.02 8.90 2.10
C GLY A 101 20.39 8.50 3.42
N PHE A 102 19.66 9.43 4.01
CA PHE A 102 18.91 9.21 5.24
C PHE A 102 17.47 9.64 5.02
N VAL A 103 16.56 8.91 5.64
CA VAL A 103 15.16 9.29 5.76
C VAL A 103 14.96 9.88 7.15
N GLU A 104 14.27 11.01 7.20
CA GLU A 104 13.84 11.64 8.44
C GLU A 104 12.38 11.29 8.75
N ASP A 105 12.07 11.18 10.04
CA ASP A 105 10.70 11.01 10.49
C ASP A 105 9.87 12.28 10.28
N TRP A 106 9.05 12.25 9.23
CA TRP A 106 8.09 13.32 8.91
C TRP A 106 7.19 13.77 10.07
N PHE A 107 6.83 12.88 11.01
CA PHE A 107 5.93 13.22 12.12
C PHE A 107 6.67 13.74 13.37
N ALA A 108 8.00 13.67 13.39
CA ALA A 108 8.77 14.13 14.52
C ALA A 108 8.91 15.65 14.53
N ASP A 109 8.80 16.25 15.72
CA ASP A 109 9.09 17.68 15.91
C ASP A 109 10.59 17.98 15.84
N ASP A 110 11.43 16.97 16.10
CA ASP A 110 12.90 17.02 16.05
C ASP A 110 13.42 16.23 14.83
N GLU A 111 14.63 16.53 14.35
CA GLU A 111 15.29 15.78 13.29
C GLU A 111 15.65 14.35 13.75
N ILE A 112 14.76 13.39 13.49
CA ILE A 112 14.95 11.97 13.81
C ILE A 112 15.24 11.18 12.53
N MET A 113 16.44 10.61 12.44
CA MET A 113 16.86 9.76 11.32
C MET A 113 16.33 8.33 11.51
N ILE A 114 15.57 7.81 10.54
CA ILE A 114 14.88 6.51 10.63
C ILE A 114 15.43 5.44 9.68
N GLY A 115 16.44 5.76 8.87
CA GLY A 115 17.15 4.78 8.05
C GLY A 115 17.57 5.33 6.71
N ALA A 116 17.82 4.44 5.75
CA ALA A 116 18.11 4.79 4.36
C ALA A 116 16.91 4.44 3.47
N PRO A 117 16.66 5.17 2.36
CA PRO A 117 15.50 4.97 1.48
C PRO A 117 15.69 3.77 0.53
N HIS A 118 16.13 2.63 1.06
CA HIS A 118 16.21 1.39 0.28
C HIS A 118 14.83 0.97 -0.18
N LEU A 119 14.75 0.25 -1.30
CA LEU A 119 13.52 -0.43 -1.70
C LEU A 119 13.62 -1.92 -1.37
N LEU A 120 12.60 -2.44 -0.72
CA LEU A 120 12.42 -3.83 -0.36
C LEU A 120 11.25 -4.44 -1.15
N THR A 121 11.24 -5.76 -1.31
CA THR A 121 10.18 -6.47 -2.06
C THR A 121 9.92 -7.88 -1.53
N ASP A 122 8.69 -8.36 -1.74
CA ASP A 122 8.31 -9.77 -1.60
C ASP A 122 8.19 -10.50 -2.96
N GLY A 123 8.56 -9.83 -4.06
CA GLY A 123 8.43 -10.32 -5.43
C GLY A 123 7.12 -9.95 -6.13
N VAL A 124 6.13 -9.38 -5.42
CA VAL A 124 4.88 -8.86 -5.98
C VAL A 124 4.74 -7.37 -5.70
N TYR A 125 4.96 -6.98 -4.45
CA TYR A 125 4.96 -5.61 -3.98
C TYR A 125 6.39 -5.12 -3.75
N VAL A 126 6.58 -3.82 -3.89
CA VAL A 126 7.81 -3.11 -3.54
C VAL A 126 7.44 -1.98 -2.60
N TRP A 127 8.32 -1.66 -1.65
CA TRP A 127 8.12 -0.58 -0.69
C TRP A 127 9.43 0.05 -0.24
N PRO A 128 9.41 1.32 0.20
CA PRO A 128 10.52 1.97 0.88
C PRO A 128 10.79 1.35 2.27
N ALA A 129 12.07 1.23 2.65
CA ALA A 129 12.50 0.52 3.87
C ALA A 129 12.15 1.25 5.19
N ASP A 130 11.71 2.50 5.11
CA ASP A 130 11.17 3.30 6.20
C ASP A 130 9.66 3.03 6.45
N LEU A 131 8.94 2.43 5.49
CA LEU A 131 7.51 2.10 5.65
C LEU A 131 7.17 1.30 6.93
N PRO A 132 7.92 0.25 7.33
CA PRO A 132 7.67 -0.47 8.57
C PRO A 132 7.68 0.43 9.80
N TYR A 133 8.54 1.46 9.81
CA TYR A 133 8.63 2.43 10.92
C TYR A 133 7.30 3.18 11.09
N TYR A 134 6.70 3.65 10.00
CA TYR A 134 5.42 4.35 10.05
C TYR A 134 4.25 3.45 10.44
N VAL A 135 4.27 2.18 10.04
CA VAL A 135 3.25 1.20 10.49
C VAL A 135 3.33 0.99 12.00
N ARG A 136 4.55 0.84 12.56
CA ARG A 136 4.74 0.61 14.00
C ARG A 136 4.41 1.82 14.87
N ASN A 137 4.97 2.97 14.52
CA ASN A 137 4.95 4.14 15.39
C ASN A 137 3.74 5.04 15.17
N TYR A 138 3.17 5.02 13.97
CA TYR A 138 2.08 5.92 13.56
C TYR A 138 0.84 5.17 13.06
N HIS A 139 0.83 3.83 13.15
CA HIS A 139 -0.31 2.99 12.77
C HIS A 139 -0.80 3.25 11.34
N VAL A 140 0.13 3.61 10.46
CA VAL A 140 -0.16 3.95 9.07
C VAL A 140 -0.84 2.76 8.37
N ARG A 141 -2.03 3.01 7.83
CA ARG A 141 -2.87 2.00 7.19
C ARG A 141 -2.43 1.79 5.75
N LEU A 142 -2.16 0.52 5.44
CA LEU A 142 -1.78 0.09 4.09
C LEU A 142 -3.01 -0.38 3.30
N PRO A 143 -2.98 -0.35 1.96
CA PRO A 143 -4.08 -0.83 1.13
C PRO A 143 -4.55 -2.25 1.51
N LYS A 144 -5.88 -2.47 1.55
CA LYS A 144 -6.45 -3.77 1.93
C LYS A 144 -5.94 -4.94 1.08
N ALA A 145 -5.72 -4.70 -0.21
CA ALA A 145 -5.18 -5.70 -1.12
C ALA A 145 -3.81 -6.22 -0.66
N PHE A 146 -2.95 -5.32 -0.19
CA PHE A 146 -1.65 -5.68 0.38
C PHE A 146 -1.79 -6.44 1.70
N THR A 147 -2.60 -5.96 2.64
CA THR A 147 -2.75 -6.65 3.94
C THR A 147 -3.36 -8.04 3.80
N ILE A 148 -4.28 -8.24 2.86
CA ILE A 148 -4.80 -9.57 2.50
C ILE A 148 -3.69 -10.45 1.89
N HIS A 149 -2.84 -9.89 1.03
CA HIS A 149 -1.71 -10.60 0.44
C HIS A 149 -0.71 -11.07 1.52
N VAL A 150 -0.30 -10.18 2.42
CA VAL A 150 0.57 -10.52 3.56
C VAL A 150 -0.06 -11.62 4.43
N ALA A 151 -1.35 -11.49 4.77
CA ALA A 151 -2.05 -12.49 5.56
C ALA A 151 -2.14 -13.86 4.85
N LYS A 152 -2.30 -13.89 3.51
CA LYS A 152 -2.27 -15.13 2.72
C LYS A 152 -0.90 -15.80 2.73
N ASN A 153 0.17 -15.01 2.83
CA ASN A 153 1.53 -15.51 3.03
C ASN A 153 1.82 -15.88 4.50
N GLY A 154 0.80 -15.86 5.38
CA GLY A 154 0.98 -16.20 6.79
C GLY A 154 1.82 -15.20 7.57
N TYR A 155 1.96 -13.96 7.07
CA TYR A 155 2.91 -12.96 7.60
C TYR A 155 4.38 -13.40 7.50
N GLU A 156 4.71 -14.36 6.63
CA GLU A 156 6.09 -14.80 6.38
C GLU A 156 6.57 -14.33 5.00
N MET A 157 7.75 -13.70 4.96
CA MET A 157 8.35 -13.26 3.71
C MET A 157 8.67 -14.47 2.79
N PRO A 158 8.23 -14.47 1.52
CA PRO A 158 8.61 -15.50 0.56
C PRO A 158 10.13 -15.62 0.45
N LYS A 159 10.69 -16.83 0.46
CA LYS A 159 12.15 -17.03 0.53
C LYS A 159 12.85 -16.94 -0.83
N ASP A 160 12.16 -17.34 -1.90
CA ASP A 160 12.77 -17.57 -3.22
C ASP A 160 12.42 -16.46 -4.22
N VAL A 161 12.66 -15.20 -3.83
CA VAL A 161 12.41 -14.03 -4.69
C VAL A 161 13.63 -13.76 -5.57
N ASP A 162 13.51 -13.99 -6.88
CA ASP A 162 14.54 -13.61 -7.85
C ASP A 162 14.39 -12.14 -8.23
N VAL A 163 15.02 -11.27 -7.43
CA VAL A 163 14.95 -9.81 -7.60
C VAL A 163 15.49 -9.32 -8.95
N THR A 164 16.32 -10.11 -9.64
CA THR A 164 16.95 -9.73 -10.91
C THR A 164 15.98 -9.73 -12.09
N ARG A 165 14.84 -10.41 -11.94
CA ARG A 165 13.78 -10.49 -12.96
C ARG A 165 12.67 -9.47 -12.76
N LEU A 166 12.72 -8.74 -11.65
CA LEU A 166 11.68 -7.79 -11.27
C LEU A 166 11.91 -6.43 -11.93
N LYS A 167 10.81 -5.77 -12.27
CA LYS A 167 10.79 -4.47 -12.92
C LYS A 167 9.97 -3.51 -12.08
N LEU A 168 10.58 -2.39 -11.73
CA LEU A 168 9.84 -1.22 -11.28
C LEU A 168 9.26 -0.53 -12.53
N THR A 169 7.94 -0.41 -12.60
CA THR A 169 7.20 0.22 -13.70
C THR A 169 6.69 1.59 -13.34
#